data_AF-A0AAJ1F413-F1
#
_entry.id   AF-A0AAJ1F413-F1
#
_cell.length_a   1.000
_cell.length_b   1.000
_cell.length_c   1.000
_cell.angle_alpha   90.00
_cell.angle_beta   90.00
_cell.angle_gamma   90.00
#
_symmetry.space_group_name_H-M   'P 1'
#
loop_
_entity.id
_entity.type
_entity.pdbx_description
1 polymer ?
#
loop_
_entity_poly.entity_id
_entity_poly.type
_entity_poly.pdbx_seq_one_letter_code
_entity_poly.pdbx_strand_id
1 'polypeptide(L)'
;MIDSTWTNGMAARLGLGAAAAILLLSGCTSTKDKAAAASSTPASLEVTVDDPDAPVGPTVSSTTPDGYPDFSGSLTAASVQMSNEEAGDLQRKLSSLGAARRSGAISEAEYQRRVQELRKLAAQHGAETQAQITK
;
A
#
# COMPACT_ATOMS: atom_id res chain seq x y z
N MET A 1 2.43 11.10 36.59
CA MET A 1 2.73 12.54 36.62
C MET A 1 4.01 12.70 35.82
N ILE A 2 3.85 12.94 34.51
CA ILE A 2 4.95 13.13 33.55
C ILE A 2 4.61 14.45 32.86
N ASP A 3 5.55 15.40 32.98
CA ASP A 3 5.34 16.83 32.80
C ASP A 3 5.12 17.25 31.35
N SER A 4 4.12 18.11 31.19
CA SER A 4 3.77 18.84 29.98
C SER A 4 4.55 20.15 29.92
N THR A 5 5.68 20.18 29.22
CA THR A 5 6.40 21.44 28.94
C THR A 5 6.79 21.53 27.48
N TRP A 6 5.83 21.72 26.58
CA TRP A 6 6.15 22.22 25.25
C TRP A 6 5.01 23.01 24.60
N THR A 7 4.49 24.01 25.31
CA THR A 7 3.74 25.12 24.67
C THR A 7 3.73 26.30 25.63
N ASN A 8 4.59 27.30 25.43
CA ASN A 8 4.27 28.72 25.57
C ASN A 8 5.52 29.57 25.44
N GLY A 9 5.50 30.51 24.49
CA GLY A 9 6.42 31.64 24.50
C GLY A 9 6.99 32.01 23.15
N MET A 10 6.14 32.39 22.18
CA MET A 10 6.56 33.38 21.18
C MET A 10 5.32 34.03 20.55
N ALA A 11 4.75 34.96 21.32
CA ALA A 11 3.77 35.90 20.82
C ALA A 11 4.48 37.06 20.09
N ALA A 12 4.15 37.19 18.82
CA ALA A 12 3.73 38.44 18.17
C ALA A 12 4.77 39.55 17.88
N ARG A 13 4.87 39.81 16.56
CA ARG A 13 4.98 41.10 15.84
C ARG A 13 6.36 41.71 15.64
N LEU A 14 6.84 41.63 14.38
CA LEU A 14 7.35 42.76 13.58
C LEU A 14 7.78 42.24 12.20
N GLY A 15 7.41 42.94 11.12
CA GLY A 15 8.01 42.72 9.80
C GLY A 15 7.04 42.44 8.65
N LEU A 16 6.21 43.43 8.32
CA LEU A 16 5.65 43.58 6.98
C LEU A 16 6.82 43.83 6.01
N GLY A 17 6.98 42.98 4.99
CA GLY A 17 7.83 43.27 3.84
C GLY A 17 9.02 42.33 3.65
N ALA A 18 8.79 41.19 3.00
CA ALA A 18 9.73 40.61 2.04
C ALA A 18 9.03 39.50 1.24
N ALA A 19 8.76 39.82 -0.03
CA ALA A 19 8.76 38.91 -1.17
C ALA A 19 8.35 37.44 -0.92
N ALA A 20 7.17 36.99 -1.34
CA ALA A 20 6.91 36.68 -2.75
C ALA A 20 8.13 36.06 -3.47
N ALA A 21 8.62 34.90 -3.02
CA ALA A 21 9.69 34.18 -3.71
C ALA A 21 9.80 32.67 -3.37
N ILE A 22 8.69 31.92 -3.31
CA ILE A 22 8.75 30.44 -3.38
C ILE A 22 7.67 29.92 -4.35
N LEU A 23 7.77 30.31 -5.62
CA LEU A 23 6.92 29.82 -6.71
C LEU A 23 7.73 29.46 -7.96
N LEU A 24 8.88 28.79 -7.81
CA LEU A 24 9.63 28.28 -8.95
C LEU A 24 10.35 26.99 -8.56
N LEU A 25 9.70 25.85 -8.79
CA LEU A 25 10.32 24.62 -9.33
C LEU A 25 9.26 23.50 -9.39
N SER A 26 8.64 23.32 -10.57
CA SER A 26 8.47 22.00 -11.20
C SER A 26 7.62 22.16 -12.47
N GLY A 27 8.24 22.68 -13.53
CA GLY A 27 7.69 22.64 -14.88
C GLY A 27 8.51 21.67 -15.71
N CYS A 28 8.03 20.44 -15.89
CA CYS A 28 8.55 19.55 -16.93
C CYS A 28 8.03 20.08 -18.28
N THR A 29 8.89 20.79 -19.01
CA THR A 29 8.61 21.27 -20.37
C THR A 29 8.42 20.07 -21.29
N SER A 30 7.21 19.90 -21.80
CA SER A 30 6.86 18.99 -22.88
C SER A 30 7.61 19.40 -24.16
N THR A 31 8.63 18.63 -24.54
CA THR A 31 9.23 18.72 -25.87
C THR A 31 8.27 18.08 -26.86
N LYS A 32 7.53 18.92 -27.58
CA LYS A 32 6.86 18.54 -28.81
C LYS A 32 7.87 18.74 -29.94
N ASP A 33 8.45 17.68 -30.48
CA ASP A 33 8.69 17.58 -31.92
C ASP A 33 9.19 16.22 -32.41
N LYS A 34 8.68 15.91 -33.61
CA LYS A 34 9.09 14.91 -34.61
C LYS A 34 8.71 13.42 -34.44
N ALA A 35 7.69 13.07 -35.21
CA ALA A 35 7.44 11.72 -35.71
C ALA A 35 8.62 11.20 -36.54
N ALA A 36 9.04 9.97 -36.26
CA ALA A 36 9.30 8.87 -37.20
C ALA A 36 10.32 7.89 -36.62
N ALA A 37 9.82 6.85 -35.96
CA ALA A 37 10.25 5.48 -36.20
C ALA A 37 9.13 4.62 -35.61
N ALA A 38 8.43 3.86 -36.46
CA ALA A 38 7.61 2.77 -36.00
C ALA A 38 8.55 1.72 -35.38
N SER A 39 8.91 1.96 -34.11
CA SER A 39 9.42 0.96 -33.21
C SER A 39 8.33 -0.08 -33.12
N SER A 40 8.59 -1.27 -33.64
CA SER A 40 7.81 -2.47 -33.37
C SER A 40 7.49 -2.49 -31.88
N THR A 41 6.22 -2.27 -31.53
CA THR A 41 5.76 -2.49 -30.16
C THR A 41 6.13 -3.93 -29.83
N PRO A 42 7.06 -4.20 -28.89
CA PRO A 42 7.20 -5.56 -28.41
C PRO A 42 5.81 -5.97 -27.91
N ALA A 43 5.37 -7.17 -28.31
CA ALA A 43 4.11 -7.74 -27.86
C ALA A 43 3.99 -7.45 -26.36
N SER A 44 2.92 -6.75 -25.97
CA SER A 44 2.68 -6.37 -24.59
C SER A 44 2.84 -7.61 -23.73
N LEU A 45 3.72 -7.55 -22.73
CA LEU A 45 3.94 -8.63 -21.78
C LEU A 45 2.59 -8.92 -21.11
N GLU A 46 1.92 -9.98 -21.56
CA GLU A 46 0.64 -10.39 -21.01
C GLU A 46 0.92 -11.16 -19.73
N VAL A 47 0.59 -10.55 -18.60
CA VAL A 47 0.60 -11.21 -17.30
C VAL A 47 -0.81 -11.71 -17.05
N THR A 48 -0.99 -13.03 -17.11
CA THR A 48 -2.27 -13.67 -16.83
C THR A 48 -2.43 -13.84 -15.31
N VAL A 49 -3.63 -13.54 -14.82
CA VAL A 49 -4.03 -13.85 -13.44
C VAL A 49 -4.72 -15.19 -13.47
N ASP A 50 -4.25 -16.15 -12.67
CA ASP A 50 -4.89 -17.45 -12.56
C ASP A 50 -6.31 -17.32 -11.99
N ASP A 51 -7.24 -18.05 -12.59
CA ASP A 51 -8.59 -18.22 -12.07
C ASP A 51 -8.50 -19.00 -10.74
N PRO A 52 -8.99 -18.47 -9.61
CA PRO A 52 -8.88 -19.13 -8.30
C PRO A 52 -9.56 -20.50 -8.24
N ASP A 53 -10.50 -20.81 -9.14
CA ASP A 53 -11.21 -22.08 -9.21
C ASP A 53 -10.61 -23.07 -10.24
N ALA A 54 -9.59 -22.65 -11.00
CA ALA A 54 -8.91 -23.53 -11.96
C ALA A 54 -7.90 -24.46 -11.27
N PRO A 55 -7.73 -25.72 -11.75
CA PRO A 55 -6.74 -26.62 -11.20
C PRO A 55 -5.32 -26.06 -11.43
N VAL A 56 -4.60 -25.78 -10.35
CA VAL A 56 -3.22 -25.28 -10.37
C VAL A 56 -2.31 -26.35 -10.96
N GLY A 57 -2.01 -26.24 -12.25
CA GLY A 57 -0.91 -26.97 -12.88
C GLY A 57 0.44 -26.46 -12.39
N PRO A 58 1.51 -27.27 -12.44
CA PRO A 58 2.84 -26.79 -12.06
C PRO A 58 3.26 -25.63 -12.97
N THR A 59 3.48 -24.46 -12.39
CA THR A 59 4.08 -23.29 -13.06
C THR A 59 5.57 -23.58 -13.29
N VAL A 60 5.87 -24.19 -14.42
CA VAL A 60 7.25 -24.48 -14.82
C VAL A 60 7.84 -23.21 -15.44
N SER A 61 8.65 -22.48 -14.67
CA SER A 61 9.46 -21.39 -15.23
C SER A 61 10.46 -22.00 -16.23
N SER A 62 10.35 -21.65 -17.51
CA SER A 62 11.33 -22.06 -18.51
C SER A 62 12.66 -21.34 -18.27
N THR A 63 13.77 -21.96 -18.69
CA THR A 63 15.12 -21.39 -18.60
C THR A 63 15.72 -21.39 -20.01
N THR A 64 16.38 -20.31 -20.40
CA THR A 64 17.13 -20.19 -21.66
C THR A 64 18.34 -21.15 -21.63
N PRO A 65 18.89 -21.60 -22.78
CA PRO A 65 20.10 -22.44 -22.80
C PRO A 65 21.31 -21.87 -22.02
N ASP A 66 21.33 -20.55 -21.81
CA ASP A 66 22.35 -19.83 -21.04
C ASP A 66 22.11 -19.85 -19.52
N GLY A 67 21.06 -20.52 -19.02
CA GLY A 67 20.78 -20.69 -17.60
C GLY A 67 20.02 -19.53 -16.94
N TYR A 68 19.64 -18.50 -17.69
CA TYR A 68 18.80 -17.40 -17.19
C TYR A 68 17.31 -17.76 -17.29
N PRO A 69 16.47 -17.25 -16.36
CA PRO A 69 15.03 -17.42 -16.44
C PRO A 69 14.49 -16.84 -17.74
N ASP A 70 13.66 -17.62 -18.43
CA ASP A 70 13.05 -17.25 -19.70
C ASP A 70 11.69 -16.59 -19.43
N PHE A 71 11.54 -15.35 -19.92
CA PHE A 71 10.33 -14.53 -19.77
C PHE A 71 9.55 -14.38 -21.08
N SER A 72 9.90 -15.17 -22.10
CA SER A 72 9.25 -15.10 -23.42
C SER A 72 7.87 -15.78 -23.47
N GLY A 73 7.52 -16.58 -22.46
CA GLY A 73 6.20 -17.21 -22.28
C GLY A 73 5.21 -16.35 -21.49
N SER A 74 3.95 -16.84 -21.37
CA SER A 74 2.94 -16.19 -20.52
C SER A 74 3.38 -16.24 -19.06
N LEU A 75 3.52 -15.07 -18.43
CA LEU A 75 3.91 -14.97 -17.03
C LEU A 75 2.68 -15.01 -16.16
N THR A 76 2.61 -15.96 -15.23
CA THR A 76 1.60 -15.96 -14.17
C THR A 76 2.03 -15.01 -13.06
N ALA A 77 1.09 -14.19 -12.58
CA ALA A 77 1.37 -13.29 -11.48
C ALA A 77 1.76 -14.08 -10.21
N ALA A 78 2.90 -13.73 -9.60
CA ALA A 78 3.36 -14.37 -8.37
C ALA A 78 2.45 -14.10 -7.15
N SER A 79 1.53 -13.14 -7.26
CA SER A 79 0.56 -12.78 -6.23
C SER A 79 -0.82 -12.64 -6.85
N VAL A 80 -1.86 -13.04 -6.09
CA VAL A 80 -3.26 -12.78 -6.43
C VAL A 80 -3.45 -11.27 -6.62
N GLN A 81 -3.90 -10.86 -7.80
CA GLN A 81 -4.20 -9.46 -8.07
C GLN A 81 -5.62 -9.15 -7.55
N MET A 82 -5.75 -8.08 -6.76
CA MET A 82 -7.06 -7.61 -6.29
C MET A 82 -7.91 -7.19 -7.50
N SER A 83 -9.15 -7.68 -7.57
CA SER A 83 -10.07 -7.30 -8.66
C SER A 83 -10.54 -5.84 -8.49
N ASN A 84 -11.06 -5.26 -9.58
CA ASN A 84 -11.61 -3.90 -9.53
C ASN A 84 -12.81 -3.79 -8.58
N GLU A 85 -13.62 -4.84 -8.51
CA GLU A 85 -14.79 -4.93 -7.64
C GLU A 85 -14.36 -4.96 -6.17
N GLU A 86 -13.36 -5.79 -5.85
CA GLU A 86 -12.79 -5.90 -4.51
C GLU A 86 -12.11 -4.59 -4.08
N ALA A 87 -11.41 -3.93 -5.01
CA ALA A 87 -10.85 -2.59 -4.80
C ALA A 87 -11.94 -1.58 -4.43
N GLY A 88 -13.06 -1.59 -5.17
CA GLY A 88 -14.21 -0.73 -4.92
C GLY A 88 -14.86 -0.99 -3.56
N ASP A 89 -14.99 -2.26 -3.16
CA ASP A 89 -15.48 -2.64 -1.84
C ASP A 89 -14.56 -2.17 -0.72
N LEU A 90 -13.25 -2.33 -0.88
CA LEU A 90 -12.27 -1.86 0.09
C LEU A 90 -12.31 -0.33 0.23
N GLN A 91 -12.40 0.39 -0.88
CA GLN A 91 -12.55 1.85 -0.88
C GLN A 91 -13.81 2.29 -0.12
N ARG A 92 -14.95 1.63 -0.35
CA ARG A 92 -16.20 1.91 0.38
C ARG A 92 -16.05 1.70 1.89
N LYS A 93 -15.45 0.58 2.30
CA LYS A 93 -15.19 0.25 3.71
C LYS A 93 -14.28 1.27 4.39
N LEU A 94 -13.19 1.66 3.73
CA LEU A 94 -12.25 2.65 4.27
C LEU A 94 -12.89 4.04 4.36
N SER A 95 -13.72 4.39 3.38
CA SER A 95 -14.44 5.68 3.36
C SER A 95 -15.46 5.76 4.49
N SER A 96 -16.23 4.69 4.74
CA SER A 96 -17.19 4.63 5.85
C SER A 96 -16.49 4.66 7.20
N LEU A 97 -15.35 3.95 7.35
CA LEU A 97 -14.52 4.00 8.55
C LEU A 97 -13.99 5.42 8.81
N GLY A 98 -13.47 6.09 7.77
CA GLY A 98 -12.99 7.47 7.86
C GLY A 98 -14.10 8.46 8.22
N ALA A 99 -15.32 8.26 7.72
CA ALA A 99 -16.49 9.04 8.12
C ALA A 99 -16.85 8.80 9.60
N ALA A 100 -16.88 7.54 10.04
CA ALA A 100 -17.19 7.16 11.42
C ALA A 100 -16.14 7.67 12.43
N ARG A 101 -14.85 7.72 12.04
CA ARG A 101 -13.80 8.33 12.86
C ARG A 101 -13.96 9.85 12.97
N ARG A 102 -14.25 10.53 11.85
CA ARG A 102 -14.47 11.99 11.84
C ARG A 102 -15.73 12.40 12.59
N SER A 103 -16.79 11.60 12.57
CA SER A 103 -18.02 11.85 13.31
C SER A 103 -17.90 11.54 14.81
N GLY A 104 -16.78 10.97 15.26
CA GLY A 104 -16.58 10.55 16.65
C GLY A 104 -17.36 9.29 17.05
N ALA A 105 -17.98 8.58 16.09
CA ALA A 105 -18.66 7.32 16.34
C ALA A 105 -17.70 6.18 16.73
N ILE A 106 -16.41 6.29 16.34
CA ILE A 106 -15.34 5.39 16.79
C ILE A 106 -14.51 6.14 17.84
N SER A 107 -14.62 5.72 19.10
CA SER A 107 -13.83 6.29 20.20
C SER A 107 -12.37 5.81 20.14
N GLU A 108 -11.42 6.75 20.21
CA GLU A 108 -9.98 6.45 20.26
C GLU A 108 -9.63 5.58 21.48
N ALA A 109 -10.28 5.80 22.62
CA ALA A 109 -10.03 5.03 23.84
C ALA A 109 -10.40 3.55 23.67
N GLU A 110 -11.50 3.25 23.00
CA GLU A 110 -11.90 1.86 22.71
C GLU A 110 -10.98 1.20 21.69
N TYR A 111 -10.55 1.94 20.67
CA TYR A 111 -9.56 1.46 19.71
C TYR A 111 -8.27 1.04 20.42
N GLN A 112 -7.72 1.91 21.28
CA GLN A 112 -6.52 1.61 22.05
C GLN A 112 -6.70 0.39 22.97
N ARG A 113 -7.87 0.25 23.60
CA ARG A 113 -8.20 -0.94 24.39
C ARG A 113 -8.14 -2.22 23.54
N ARG A 114 -8.79 -2.24 22.37
CA ARG A 114 -8.77 -3.40 21.46
C ARG A 114 -7.35 -3.73 20.97
N VAL A 115 -6.54 -2.71 20.67
CA VAL A 115 -5.14 -2.91 20.27
C VAL A 115 -4.34 -3.58 21.39
N GLN A 116 -4.54 -3.17 22.64
CA GLN A 116 -3.88 -3.81 23.78
C GLN A 116 -4.34 -5.25 23.98
N GLU A 117 -5.64 -5.53 23.81
CA GLU A 117 -6.19 -6.89 23.87
C GLU A 117 -5.58 -7.78 22.78
N LEU A 118 -5.48 -7.30 21.53
CA LEU A 118 -4.85 -8.04 20.42
C LEU A 118 -3.36 -8.29 20.66
N ARG A 119 -2.63 -7.34 21.25
CA ARG A 119 -1.21 -7.53 21.62
C ARG A 119 -1.03 -8.59 22.69
N LYS A 120 -1.91 -8.62 23.70
CA LYS A 120 -1.92 -9.67 24.73
C LYS A 120 -2.18 -11.04 24.10
N LEU A 121 -3.21 -11.13 23.25
CA LEU A 121 -3.55 -12.35 22.54
C LEU A 121 -2.35 -12.85 21.70
N ALA A 122 -1.72 -11.98 20.92
CA ALA A 122 -0.55 -12.34 20.12
C ALA A 122 0.62 -12.89 20.95
N ALA A 123 0.84 -12.36 22.15
CA ALA A 123 1.91 -12.81 23.03
C ALA A 123 1.60 -14.15 23.73
N GLN A 124 0.34 -14.37 24.10
CA GLN A 124 -0.07 -15.51 24.94
C GLN A 124 -0.50 -16.72 24.12
N HIS A 125 -1.11 -16.51 22.95
CA HIS A 125 -1.77 -17.55 22.18
C HIS A 125 -0.82 -18.68 21.76
N GLY A 126 0.44 -18.37 21.40
CA GLY A 126 1.42 -19.39 21.01
C GLY A 126 1.75 -20.37 22.14
N ALA A 127 2.06 -19.84 23.33
CA ALA A 127 2.38 -20.65 24.50
C ALA A 127 1.16 -21.42 25.02
N GLU A 128 -0.03 -20.80 25.03
CA GLU A 128 -1.28 -21.46 25.41
C GLU A 128 -1.64 -22.62 24.48
N THR A 129 -1.47 -22.43 23.17
CA THR A 129 -1.72 -23.49 22.17
C THR A 129 -0.73 -24.65 22.37
N GLN A 130 0.54 -24.36 22.63
CA GLN A 130 1.55 -25.40 22.87
C GLN A 130 1.27 -26.20 24.15
N ALA A 131 0.80 -25.54 25.21
CA ALA A 131 0.40 -26.20 26.45
C ALA A 131 -0.82 -27.12 26.25
N GLN A 132 -1.77 -26.75 25.38
CA GLN A 132 -2.92 -27.61 25.05
C GLN A 132 -2.54 -28.85 24.24
N ILE A 133 -1.53 -28.76 23.36
CA ILE A 133 -1.05 -29.92 22.57
C ILE A 133 -0.33 -30.95 23.44
N THR A 134 0.33 -30.49 24.50
CA THR A 134 1.18 -31.36 25.35
C THR A 134 0.40 -32.03 26.48
N LYS A 135 -0.90 -31.76 26.60
CA LYS A 135 -1.80 -32.32 27.60
C LYS A 135 -2.55 -33.54 27.07
#